data_AF-A0A8S3HUG1-F1
#
_entry.id   AF-A0A8S3HUG1-F1
#
_cell.length_a   1.000
_cell.length_b   1.000
_cell.length_c   1.000
_cell.angle_alpha   90.00
_cell.angle_beta   90.00
_cell.angle_gamma   90.00
#
_symmetry.space_group_name_H-M   'P 1'
#
loop_
_entity.id
_entity.type
_entity.pdbx_description
1 polymer ?
#
loop_
_entity_poly.entity_id
_entity_poly.type
_entity_poly.pdbx_seq_one_letter_code
_entity_poly.pdbx_strand_id
1 'polypeptide(L)'
;MSTVPDDQQSSNHLTGFDITALVIYFILLIGTGFYSMFKYNRSTVKGYFLANRQMPWICIGASLFASNIGAEHFIGLASSGAAKGISVGAFELNSIAVIQLLGWVFLPVFIATGVSTLPEYMSKRFGGQRIRVYIACLYLLL
;
A
#
# COMPACT_ATOMS: atom_id res chain seq x y z
N MET A 1 51.65 7.67 6.62
CA MET A 1 51.72 7.27 8.04
C MET A 1 50.94 8.28 8.87
N SER A 2 49.63 8.08 8.96
CA SER A 2 48.71 8.69 9.92
C SER A 2 47.55 7.70 10.04
N THR A 3 47.52 7.05 11.18
CA THR A 3 46.73 5.86 11.54
C THR A 3 45.24 6.10 11.39
N VAL A 4 44.62 5.39 10.45
CA VAL A 4 43.20 5.03 10.54
C VAL A 4 43.09 4.10 11.75
N PRO A 5 42.30 4.40 12.79
CA PRO A 5 42.05 3.45 13.85
C PRO A 5 41.10 2.38 13.32
N ASP A 6 41.65 1.18 13.10
CA ASP A 6 40.86 -0.05 13.01
C ASP A 6 40.14 -0.27 14.36
N ASP A 7 38.86 -0.57 14.24
CA ASP A 7 38.13 -1.55 15.04
C ASP A 7 38.38 -1.54 16.56
N GLN A 8 37.55 -0.78 17.27
CA GLN A 8 37.10 -1.22 18.58
C GLN A 8 35.71 -0.67 18.94
N GLN A 9 34.81 -1.63 19.21
CA GLN A 9 33.67 -1.54 20.14
C GLN A 9 32.25 -1.42 19.55
N SER A 10 31.85 -2.35 18.68
CA SER A 10 30.44 -2.76 18.51
C SER A 10 30.23 -4.16 19.11
N SER A 11 30.49 -4.30 20.41
CA SER A 11 30.31 -5.55 21.15
C SER A 11 28.87 -5.66 21.69
N ASN A 12 28.03 -6.42 20.97
CA ASN A 12 26.99 -7.30 21.51
C ASN A 12 25.96 -6.74 22.52
N HIS A 13 25.34 -5.60 22.24
CA HIS A 13 24.11 -5.16 22.93
C HIS A 13 22.96 -4.77 21.96
N LEU A 14 23.14 -4.95 20.64
CA LEU A 14 22.14 -4.63 19.59
C LEU A 14 21.61 -5.89 18.89
N THR A 15 21.24 -6.91 19.65
CA THR A 15 20.70 -8.13 19.01
C THR A 15 19.55 -8.73 19.80
N GLY A 16 19.62 -8.76 21.14
CA GLY A 16 18.48 -9.24 21.94
C GLY A 16 17.25 -8.33 21.85
N PHE A 17 17.42 -7.03 22.01
CA PHE A 17 16.31 -6.07 22.04
C PHE A 17 15.67 -5.89 20.66
N ASP A 18 16.48 -5.73 19.61
CA ASP A 18 15.98 -5.54 18.24
C ASP A 18 15.23 -6.77 17.72
N ILE A 19 15.76 -7.98 17.97
CA ILE A 19 15.08 -9.23 17.63
C ILE A 19 13.78 -9.36 18.43
N THR A 20 13.78 -9.02 19.71
CA THR A 20 12.57 -9.07 20.54
C THR A 20 11.50 -8.10 20.02
N ALA A 21 11.88 -6.88 19.66
CA ALA A 21 10.96 -5.90 19.07
C ALA A 21 10.38 -6.38 17.73
N LEU A 22 11.20 -7.00 16.89
CA LEU A 22 10.77 -7.58 15.61
C LEU A 22 9.81 -8.75 15.80
N VAL A 23 10.09 -9.67 16.73
CA VAL A 23 9.22 -10.80 17.04
C VAL A 23 7.88 -10.32 17.60
N ILE A 24 7.88 -9.34 18.51
CA ILE A 24 6.64 -8.74 19.04
C ILE A 24 5.83 -8.10 17.91
N TYR A 25 6.47 -7.37 16.99
CA TYR A 25 5.81 -6.78 15.83
C TYR A 25 5.10 -7.85 14.97
N PHE A 26 5.78 -8.94 14.63
CA PHE A 26 5.17 -10.04 13.88
C PHE A 26 4.02 -10.72 14.63
N ILE A 27 4.17 -10.94 15.94
CA ILE A 27 3.11 -11.51 16.77
C ILE A 27 1.88 -10.60 16.80
N LEU A 28 2.06 -9.28 16.96
CA LEU A 28 0.95 -8.33 16.93
C LEU A 28 0.31 -8.25 15.54
N LEU A 29 1.10 -8.30 14.48
CA LEU A 29 0.59 -8.28 13.11
C LEU A 29 -0.26 -9.53 12.80
N ILE A 30 0.26 -10.72 13.13
CA ILE A 30 -0.46 -11.99 12.95
C ILE A 30 -1.67 -12.03 13.89
N GLY A 31 -1.50 -11.60 15.14
CA GLY A 31 -2.56 -11.57 16.15
C GLY A 31 -3.71 -10.64 15.75
N THR A 32 -3.43 -9.45 15.23
CA THR A 32 -4.46 -8.53 14.71
C THR A 32 -5.12 -9.07 13.44
N GLY A 33 -4.36 -9.71 12.54
CA GLY A 33 -4.90 -10.39 11.36
C GLY A 33 -5.84 -11.54 11.72
N PHE A 34 -5.44 -12.40 12.65
CA PHE A 34 -6.23 -13.52 13.13
C PHE A 34 -7.45 -13.03 13.92
N TYR A 35 -7.29 -12.02 14.80
CA TYR A 35 -8.42 -11.40 15.49
C TYR A 35 -9.45 -10.80 14.52
N SER A 36 -8.98 -10.13 13.46
CA SER A 36 -9.84 -9.62 12.38
C SER A 36 -10.59 -10.74 11.66
N MET A 37 -9.90 -11.86 11.38
CA MET A 37 -10.49 -13.03 10.74
C MET A 37 -11.55 -13.73 11.61
N PHE A 38 -11.30 -13.87 12.91
CA PHE A 38 -12.21 -14.56 13.84
C PHE A 38 -13.40 -13.69 14.27
N LYS A 39 -13.23 -12.37 14.37
CA LYS A 39 -14.29 -11.46 14.81
C LYS A 39 -15.33 -11.18 13.73
N TYR A 40 -14.97 -11.29 12.45
CA TYR A 40 -15.88 -11.08 11.33
C TYR A 40 -16.28 -12.41 10.68
N ASN A 41 -17.28 -13.08 11.27
CA ASN A 41 -17.97 -14.20 10.64
C ASN A 41 -18.75 -13.68 9.40
N ARG A 42 -18.11 -13.75 8.22
CA ARG A 42 -18.63 -13.21 6.95
C ARG A 42 -19.37 -14.29 6.16
N SER A 43 -20.65 -14.46 6.46
CA SER A 43 -21.54 -15.43 5.80
C SER A 43 -21.97 -15.06 4.37
N THR A 44 -21.61 -13.87 3.85
CA THR A 44 -22.02 -13.43 2.50
C THR A 44 -20.91 -12.66 1.77
N VAL A 45 -20.58 -13.07 0.54
CA VAL A 45 -19.57 -12.45 -0.36
C VAL A 45 -19.79 -10.95 -0.55
N LYS A 46 -21.05 -10.51 -0.70
CA LYS A 46 -21.40 -9.08 -0.79
C LYS A 46 -21.06 -8.28 0.49
N GLY A 47 -21.16 -8.89 1.68
CA GLY A 47 -20.79 -8.23 2.94
C GLY A 47 -19.28 -8.11 3.14
N TYR A 48 -18.51 -9.07 2.59
CA TYR A 48 -17.05 -9.02 2.52
C TYR A 48 -16.57 -7.90 1.59
N PHE A 49 -17.18 -7.76 0.41
CA PHE A 49 -16.73 -6.83 -0.63
C PHE A 49 -17.29 -5.41 -0.53
N LEU A 50 -18.52 -5.24 -0.03
CA LEU A 50 -19.17 -3.91 0.05
C LEU A 50 -19.19 -3.31 1.46
N ALA A 51 -18.74 -4.05 2.48
CA ALA A 51 -18.67 -3.59 3.88
C ALA A 51 -19.89 -2.75 4.31
N ASN A 52 -21.08 -3.24 3.96
CA ASN A 52 -22.37 -2.62 4.22
C ASN A 52 -22.48 -1.12 3.86
N ARG A 53 -21.62 -0.59 2.96
CA ARG A 53 -21.62 0.83 2.58
C ARG A 53 -21.43 1.81 3.76
N GLN A 54 -21.02 1.33 4.93
CA GLN A 54 -20.91 2.10 6.19
C GLN A 54 -19.46 2.25 6.68
N MET A 55 -18.48 2.00 5.79
CA MET A 55 -17.09 2.27 6.14
C MET A 55 -16.88 3.77 6.31
N PRO A 56 -16.36 4.24 7.46
CA PRO A 56 -16.06 5.64 7.65
C PRO A 56 -14.97 6.07 6.65
N TRP A 57 -15.11 7.27 6.09
CA TRP A 57 -14.17 7.83 5.11
C TRP A 57 -12.71 7.68 5.55
N ILE A 58 -12.43 7.91 6.84
CA ILE A 58 -11.08 7.85 7.39
C ILE A 58 -10.48 6.46 7.23
N CYS A 59 -11.25 5.38 7.45
CA CYS A 59 -10.76 4.01 7.26
C CYS A 59 -10.50 3.71 5.78
N ILE A 60 -11.34 4.22 4.87
CA ILE A 60 -11.14 4.08 3.42
C ILE A 60 -9.86 4.81 2.99
N GLY A 61 -9.68 6.05 3.44
CA GLY A 61 -8.48 6.85 3.18
C GLY A 61 -7.21 6.21 3.74
N ALA A 62 -7.25 5.73 4.98
CA ALA A 62 -6.12 5.05 5.62
C ALA A 62 -5.73 3.76 4.88
N SER A 63 -6.71 2.96 4.43
CA SER A 63 -6.46 1.75 3.65
C SER A 63 -5.89 2.05 2.26
N LEU A 64 -6.39 3.07 1.58
CA LEU A 64 -5.89 3.50 0.29
C LEU A 64 -4.44 4.01 0.41
N PHE A 65 -4.15 4.81 1.44
CA PHE A 65 -2.81 5.30 1.71
C PHE A 65 -1.84 4.17 2.06
N ALA A 66 -2.25 3.26 2.95
CA ALA A 66 -1.45 2.09 3.33
C ALA A 66 -1.17 1.13 2.17
N SER A 67 -2.05 1.08 1.17
CA SER A 67 -1.84 0.26 -0.04
C SER A 67 -0.90 0.92 -1.05
N ASN A 68 -0.68 2.24 -0.94
CA ASN A 68 0.18 2.99 -1.85
C ASN A 68 1.60 3.20 -1.30
N ILE A 69 1.75 3.27 0.02
CA ILE A 69 3.05 3.53 0.67
C ILE A 69 3.61 2.24 1.28
N GLY A 70 4.59 1.67 0.59
CA GLY A 70 5.33 0.49 1.03
C GLY A 70 6.76 0.79 1.49
N ALA A 71 7.46 -0.24 1.97
CA ALA A 71 8.89 -0.15 2.32
C ALA A 71 9.76 0.29 1.12
N GLU A 72 9.33 -0.04 -0.10
CA GLU A 72 9.95 0.41 -1.35
C GLU A 72 9.97 1.93 -1.50
N HIS A 73 8.91 2.62 -1.07
CA HIS A 73 8.79 4.07 -1.20
C HIS A 73 9.76 4.76 -0.23
N PHE A 74 9.88 4.25 1.00
CA PHE A 74 10.84 4.77 1.99
C PHE A 74 12.29 4.57 1.56
N ILE A 75 12.65 3.37 1.11
CA ILE A 75 14.02 3.06 0.64
C ILE A 75 14.33 3.83 -0.64
N GLY A 76 13.38 3.90 -1.57
CA GLY A 76 13.50 4.63 -2.83
C GLY A 76 13.68 6.14 -2.64
N LEU A 77 12.89 6.74 -1.74
CA LEU A 77 13.03 8.16 -1.39
C LEU A 77 14.32 8.46 -0.66
N ALA A 78 14.74 7.61 0.28
CA ALA A 78 16.02 7.76 0.97
C ALA A 78 17.20 7.69 -0.01
N SER A 79 17.17 6.74 -0.95
CA SER A 79 18.19 6.60 -2.00
C SER A 79 18.18 7.77 -2.98
N SER A 80 17.00 8.21 -3.44
CA SER A 80 16.87 9.32 -4.38
C SER A 80 17.25 10.65 -3.73
N GLY A 81 16.91 10.85 -2.46
CA GLY A 81 17.31 12.01 -1.66
C GLY A 81 18.82 12.07 -1.44
N ALA A 82 19.49 10.93 -1.23
CA ALA A 82 20.95 10.88 -1.15
C ALA A 82 21.64 11.27 -2.47
N ALA A 83 21.04 10.95 -3.62
CA ALA A 83 21.62 11.25 -4.94
C ALA A 83 21.26 12.64 -5.48
N LYS A 84 20.03 13.11 -5.28
CA LYS A 84 19.46 14.31 -5.92
C LYS A 84 19.04 15.41 -4.92
N GLY A 85 19.22 15.18 -3.62
CA GLY A 85 18.91 16.13 -2.56
C GLY A 85 17.41 16.43 -2.42
N ILE A 86 17.10 17.62 -1.89
CA ILE A 86 15.74 18.08 -1.53
C ILE A 86 14.81 18.19 -2.76
N SER A 87 15.36 18.23 -3.98
CA SER A 87 14.58 18.32 -5.23
C SER A 87 13.55 17.19 -5.40
N VAL A 88 13.83 16.00 -4.85
CA VAL A 88 12.93 14.84 -4.87
C VAL A 88 11.67 15.10 -4.04
N GLY A 89 11.78 15.85 -2.95
CA GLY A 89 10.63 16.20 -2.11
C GLY A 89 9.62 17.10 -2.83
N ALA A 90 10.08 17.98 -3.72
CA ALA A 90 9.18 18.82 -4.52
C ALA A 90 8.35 17.99 -5.52
N PHE A 91 8.88 16.86 -6.01
CA PHE A 91 8.16 15.94 -6.89
C PHE A 91 7.06 15.17 -6.14
N GLU A 92 7.33 14.71 -4.92
CA GLU A 92 6.34 14.03 -4.07
C GLU A 92 5.17 14.98 -3.72
N LEU A 93 5.46 16.25 -3.41
CA LEU A 93 4.42 17.24 -3.15
C LEU A 93 3.52 17.50 -4.36
N ASN A 94 4.09 17.46 -5.58
CA ASN A 94 3.30 17.58 -6.81
C ASN A 94 2.40 16.36 -7.03
N SER A 95 2.87 15.17 -6.68
CA SER A 95 2.12 13.92 -6.80
C SER A 95 0.84 13.92 -5.97
N ILE A 96 0.86 14.51 -4.77
CA ILE A 96 -0.33 14.68 -3.92
C ILE A 96 -1.41 15.49 -4.65
N ALA A 97 -1.03 16.59 -5.31
CA ALA A 97 -1.97 17.44 -6.05
C ALA A 97 -2.60 16.71 -7.24
N VAL A 98 -1.80 15.93 -7.98
CA VAL A 98 -2.30 15.12 -9.10
C VAL A 98 -3.24 14.01 -8.63
N ILE A 99 -2.91 13.31 -7.54
CA ILE A 99 -3.75 12.26 -6.96
C ILE A 99 -5.08 12.83 -6.45
N GLN A 100 -5.07 14.01 -5.82
CA GLN A 100 -6.28 14.68 -5.35
C GLN A 100 -7.21 15.04 -6.53
N LEU A 101 -6.65 15.57 -7.62
CA LEU A 101 -7.40 15.88 -8.84
C LEU A 101 -7.96 14.62 -9.48
N LEU A 102 -7.12 13.58 -9.61
CA LEU A 102 -7.52 12.29 -10.17
C LEU A 102 -8.65 11.67 -9.35
N GLY A 103 -8.55 11.70 -8.02
CA GLY A 103 -9.59 11.24 -7.11
C GLY A 103 -10.91 11.97 -7.37
N TRP A 104 -10.91 13.30 -7.45
CA TRP A 104 -12.15 14.06 -7.65
C TRP A 104 -12.79 13.84 -9.02
N VAL A 105 -12.00 13.61 -10.07
CA VAL A 105 -12.52 13.37 -11.43
C VAL A 105 -12.96 11.92 -11.64
N PHE A 106 -12.16 10.95 -11.18
CA PHE A 106 -12.41 9.54 -11.46
C PHE A 106 -13.36 8.89 -10.45
N LEU A 107 -13.35 9.31 -9.18
CA LEU A 107 -14.23 8.76 -8.15
C LEU A 107 -15.73 8.88 -8.51
N PRO A 108 -16.28 10.03 -8.95
CA PRO A 108 -17.69 10.11 -9.32
C PRO A 108 -18.02 9.24 -10.53
N VAL A 109 -17.10 9.10 -11.49
CA VAL A 109 -17.27 8.24 -12.68
C VAL A 109 -17.33 6.75 -12.27
N PHE A 110 -16.48 6.31 -11.34
CA PHE A 110 -16.50 4.94 -10.84
C PHE A 110 -17.77 4.63 -10.03
N ILE A 111 -18.22 5.57 -9.20
CA ILE A 111 -19.47 5.41 -8.44
C ILE A 111 -20.68 5.34 -9.39
N ALA A 112 -20.72 6.16 -10.45
CA ALA A 112 -21.81 6.19 -11.42
C ALA A 112 -21.92 4.92 -12.28
N THR A 113 -20.79 4.25 -12.57
CA THR A 113 -20.78 3.04 -13.41
C THR A 113 -21.12 1.76 -12.65
N GLY A 114 -21.13 1.79 -11.31
CA GLY A 114 -21.59 0.69 -10.45
C GLY A 114 -20.76 -0.60 -10.58
N VAL A 115 -19.51 -0.48 -11.02
CA VAL A 115 -18.63 -1.63 -11.28
C VAL A 115 -17.73 -1.89 -10.07
N SER A 116 -17.55 -3.15 -9.70
CA SER A 116 -16.77 -3.52 -8.51
C SER A 116 -15.29 -3.76 -8.79
N THR A 117 -14.89 -3.89 -10.05
CA THR A 117 -13.50 -4.17 -10.43
C THR A 117 -13.06 -3.33 -11.64
N LEU A 118 -11.78 -2.94 -11.66
CA LEU A 118 -11.20 -2.16 -12.75
C LEU A 118 -11.29 -2.87 -14.12
N PRO A 119 -11.01 -4.19 -14.24
CA PRO A 119 -11.13 -4.89 -15.52
C PRO A 119 -12.58 -4.93 -16.05
N GLU A 120 -13.56 -4.95 -15.14
CA GLU A 120 -14.97 -4.92 -15.50
C GLU A 120 -15.41 -3.53 -15.99
N TYR A 121 -14.85 -2.44 -15.43
CA TYR A 121 -15.06 -1.09 -15.95
C TYR A 121 -14.55 -0.96 -17.39
N MET A 122 -13.34 -1.46 -17.65
CA MET A 122 -12.78 -1.45 -19.01
C MET A 122 -13.57 -2.34 -19.98
N SER A 123 -14.07 -3.50 -19.52
CA SER A 123 -14.92 -4.35 -20.33
C SER A 123 -16.26 -3.69 -20.71
N LYS A 124 -16.88 -2.92 -19.80
CA LYS A 124 -18.13 -2.19 -20.09
C LYS A 124 -17.91 -1.02 -21.06
N ARG A 125 -16.78 -0.33 -20.97
CA ARG A 125 -16.47 0.83 -21.82
C ARG A 125 -16.00 0.44 -23.23
N PHE A 126 -15.21 -0.63 -23.36
CA PHE A 126 -14.58 -1.04 -24.63
C PHE A 126 -15.20 -2.30 -25.26
N GLY A 127 -16.19 -2.92 -24.62
CA GLY A 127 -17.05 -3.93 -25.25
C GLY A 127 -16.38 -5.26 -25.61
N GLY A 128 -15.51 -5.82 -24.75
CA GLY A 128 -14.82 -7.07 -25.08
C GLY A 128 -14.37 -7.93 -23.89
N GLN A 129 -14.92 -9.15 -23.79
CA GLN A 129 -14.51 -10.18 -22.82
C GLN A 129 -13.00 -10.50 -22.91
N ARG A 130 -12.41 -10.41 -24.12
CA ARG A 130 -10.99 -10.68 -24.38
C ARG A 130 -10.07 -9.70 -23.67
N ILE A 131 -10.42 -8.41 -23.68
CA ILE A 131 -9.63 -7.34 -23.04
C ILE A 131 -9.58 -7.53 -21.52
N ARG A 132 -10.70 -7.95 -20.92
CA ARG A 132 -10.76 -8.27 -19.49
C ARG A 132 -9.79 -9.40 -19.12
N VAL A 133 -9.72 -10.45 -19.93
CA VAL A 133 -8.83 -11.59 -19.69
C VAL A 133 -7.36 -11.18 -19.84
N TYR A 134 -7.01 -10.42 -20.88
CA TYR A 134 -5.64 -9.95 -21.05
C TYR A 134 -5.18 -9.06 -19.88
N ILE A 135 -6.02 -8.12 -19.45
CA ILE A 135 -5.70 -7.25 -18.31
C ILE A 135 -5.58 -8.08 -17.03
N ALA A 136 -6.51 -9.01 -16.78
CA ALA A 136 -6.44 -9.88 -15.60
C ALA A 136 -5.19 -10.77 -15.60
N CYS A 137 -4.81 -11.33 -16.74
CA CYS A 137 -3.58 -12.11 -16.88
C CYS A 137 -2.33 -11.25 -16.66
N LEU A 138 -2.31 -10.01 -17.17
CA LEU A 138 -1.20 -9.08 -16.96
C LEU A 138 -1.04 -8.73 -15.48
N TYR A 139 -2.14 -8.44 -14.78
CA TYR A 139 -2.15 -8.18 -13.34
C TYR A 139 -1.76 -9.39 -12.47
N LEU A 140 -1.87 -10.62 -12.98
CA LEU A 140 -1.46 -11.84 -12.27
C LEU A 140 0.03 -12.14 -12.51
N LEU A 141 0.53 -11.78 -13.69
CA LEU A 141 1.91 -12.05 -14.08
C LEU A 141 2.90 -11.01 -13.54
N LEU A 142 2.44 -9.78 -13.29
CA LEU A 142 3.21 -8.67 -12.72
C LEU A 142 3.09 -8.66 -11.20
#